data_AF-A0A9D5YAK8-F1
#
_entry.id   AF-A0A9D5YAK8-F1
#
_cell.length_a   1.000
_cell.length_b   1.000
_cell.length_c   1.000
_cell.angle_alpha   90.00
_cell.angle_beta   90.00
_cell.angle_gamma   90.00
#
_symmetry.space_group_name_H-M   'P 1'
#
loop_
_entity.id
_entity.type
_entity.pdbx_description
1 polymer ?
#
loop_
_entity_poly.entity_id
_entity_poly.type
_entity_poly.pdbx_seq_one_letter_code
_entity_poly.pdbx_strand_id
1 'polypeptide(L)'
;TTVVTGPGSANPIAGQNICIKTTPGRIDNIIVSSPMAMKMAFGENPKTVYHGKQEAPYTRMATAAIIREQLSLAVRYMEDVEKSIADPDTDRPEFDAKLEALLPVVRGEMQVHFHAHRRDDIFTAIRIAEEFDLDYVIVHATEGHLCAQELKECGARVMSGPYLCDRSKPELQNLSAASPGIMAKEGIKTAIITDHPVIPIQYLPLCAGLAVREGMDYTDALRAITIVPAEILGVDDMVGSLKVGKDADFSVWSDDPLTLCAKPEMVFVDGKQVYSRAEG
;
A
#
# COMPACT_ATOMS: atom_id res chain seq x y z
N THR A 1 -14.17 -7.38 1.36
CA THR A 1 -14.24 -8.18 2.59
C THR A 1 -13.10 -7.87 3.52
N THR A 2 -11.89 -7.60 3.00
CA THR A 2 -10.71 -7.19 3.76
C THR A 2 -10.12 -5.93 3.13
N VAL A 3 -9.65 -4.98 3.93
CA VAL A 3 -9.04 -3.71 3.49
C VAL A 3 -7.79 -3.39 4.30
N VAL A 4 -6.83 -2.71 3.67
CA VAL A 4 -5.74 -2.05 4.37
C VAL A 4 -6.03 -0.56 4.43
N THR A 5 -5.95 0.02 5.63
CA THR A 5 -6.18 1.43 5.88
C THR A 5 -5.08 1.99 6.78
N GLY A 6 -4.88 3.30 6.77
CA GLY A 6 -3.82 3.94 7.53
C GLY A 6 -3.70 5.44 7.23
N PRO A 7 -2.61 6.07 7.68
CA PRO A 7 -2.41 7.51 7.56
C PRO A 7 -2.24 7.95 6.10
N GLY A 8 -2.60 9.21 5.83
CA GLY A 8 -2.40 9.84 4.52
C GLY A 8 -0.93 10.11 4.20
N SER A 9 -0.67 10.63 3.00
CA SER A 9 0.69 10.88 2.48
C SER A 9 1.23 12.29 2.79
N ALA A 10 0.77 12.91 3.86
CA ALA A 10 1.14 14.28 4.21
C ALA A 10 2.54 14.39 4.83
N ASN A 11 3.06 13.29 5.40
CA ASN A 11 4.30 13.26 6.16
C ASN A 11 5.33 12.36 5.47
N PRO A 12 6.64 12.68 5.54
CA PRO A 12 7.69 11.80 5.03
C PRO A 12 7.62 10.40 5.64
N ILE A 13 7.38 10.30 6.96
CA ILE A 13 7.04 9.08 7.69
C ILE A 13 5.71 9.34 8.39
N ALA A 14 4.65 8.67 7.97
CA ALA A 14 3.28 9.01 8.35
C ALA A 14 2.70 8.14 9.47
N GLY A 15 3.26 6.95 9.69
CA GLY A 15 2.81 5.99 10.71
C GLY A 15 2.45 4.65 10.09
N GLN A 16 1.74 3.81 10.85
CA GLN A 16 1.51 2.41 10.52
C GLN A 16 0.12 2.19 9.90
N ASN A 17 0.06 1.28 8.94
CA ASN A 17 -1.17 0.77 8.34
C ASN A 17 -1.69 -0.44 9.14
N ILE A 18 -2.98 -0.73 9.00
CA ILE A 18 -3.66 -1.89 9.57
C ILE A 18 -4.46 -2.62 8.49
N CYS A 19 -4.46 -3.95 8.54
CA CYS A 19 -5.31 -4.80 7.72
C CYS A 19 -6.50 -5.30 8.54
N ILE A 20 -7.71 -5.04 8.06
CA ILE A 20 -8.96 -5.36 8.77
C ILE A 20 -10.01 -5.98 7.86
N LYS A 21 -10.90 -6.80 8.42
CA LYS A 21 -12.15 -7.22 7.78
C LYS A 21 -13.13 -6.03 7.71
N THR A 22 -14.06 -6.08 6.77
CA THR A 22 -15.11 -5.07 6.58
C THR A 22 -16.44 -5.48 7.23
N THR A 23 -16.37 -6.25 8.31
CA THR A 23 -17.53 -6.72 9.09
C THR A 23 -17.94 -5.67 10.14
N PRO A 24 -19.24 -5.53 10.44
CA PRO A 24 -19.68 -4.71 11.57
C PRO A 24 -19.13 -5.25 12.89
N GLY A 25 -18.73 -4.35 13.79
CA GLY A 25 -18.29 -4.74 15.12
C GLY A 25 -17.23 -3.82 15.70
N ARG A 26 -16.64 -4.25 16.81
CA ARG A 26 -15.50 -3.58 17.43
C ARG A 26 -14.23 -3.84 16.60
N ILE A 27 -13.44 -2.79 16.37
CA ILE A 27 -12.22 -2.85 15.54
C ILE A 27 -11.27 -3.97 15.97
N ASP A 28 -11.10 -4.20 17.28
CA ASP A 28 -10.19 -5.22 17.82
C ASP A 28 -10.53 -6.64 17.36
N ASN A 29 -11.79 -6.90 17.01
CA ASN A 29 -12.27 -8.23 16.65
C ASN A 29 -12.21 -8.50 15.13
N ILE A 30 -11.81 -7.50 14.35
CA ILE A 30 -11.79 -7.56 12.88
C ILE A 30 -10.38 -7.30 12.32
N ILE A 31 -9.36 -7.27 13.18
CA ILE A 31 -7.96 -7.12 12.79
C ILE A 31 -7.48 -8.42 12.16
N VAL A 32 -6.93 -8.31 10.95
CA VAL A 32 -6.21 -9.40 10.26
C VAL A 32 -4.72 -9.30 10.55
N SER A 33 -4.15 -8.08 10.51
CA SER A 33 -2.75 -7.82 10.84
C SER A 33 -2.55 -6.38 11.28
N SER A 34 -1.83 -6.18 12.38
CA SER A 34 -1.47 -4.88 12.96
C SER A 34 -0.18 -4.97 13.79
N PRO A 35 0.82 -4.12 13.56
CA PRO A 35 0.96 -3.20 12.42
C PRO A 35 1.25 -3.97 11.13
N MET A 36 0.71 -3.50 9.99
CA MET A 36 0.87 -4.15 8.68
C MET A 36 2.05 -3.60 7.88
N ALA A 37 2.17 -2.26 7.83
CA ALA A 37 3.20 -1.60 7.04
C ALA A 37 3.47 -0.19 7.56
N MET A 38 4.70 0.30 7.45
CA MET A 38 5.03 1.70 7.69
C MET A 38 4.74 2.53 6.43
N LYS A 39 3.96 3.60 6.53
CA LYS A 39 3.67 4.52 5.43
C LYS A 39 4.74 5.61 5.37
N MET A 40 5.39 5.74 4.22
CA MET A 40 6.31 6.83 3.91
C MET A 40 5.90 7.52 2.61
N ALA A 41 6.16 8.82 2.46
CA ALA A 41 5.69 9.58 1.31
C ALA A 41 6.77 10.43 0.64
N PHE A 42 6.74 10.44 -0.69
CA PHE A 42 7.52 11.29 -1.58
C PHE A 42 6.61 12.19 -2.42
N GLY A 43 7.18 13.04 -3.28
CA GLY A 43 6.39 13.85 -4.22
C GLY A 43 5.79 15.13 -3.64
N GLU A 44 4.68 15.58 -4.25
CA GLU A 44 4.06 16.88 -3.99
C GLU A 44 3.40 16.98 -2.62
N ASN A 45 2.80 15.90 -2.11
CA ASN A 45 2.02 15.93 -0.87
C ASN A 45 2.88 16.31 0.36
N PRO A 46 3.97 15.59 0.71
CA PRO A 46 4.80 15.95 1.86
C PRO A 46 5.48 17.31 1.69
N LYS A 47 5.73 17.73 0.45
CA LYS A 47 6.32 19.03 0.12
C LYS A 47 5.36 20.18 0.42
N THR A 48 4.11 20.08 0.01
CA THR A 48 3.16 21.21 0.00
C THR A 48 2.44 21.44 1.32
N VAL A 49 2.19 20.38 2.11
CA VAL A 49 1.44 20.49 3.38
C VAL A 49 2.11 21.42 4.39
N TYR A 50 3.44 21.46 4.41
CA TYR A 50 4.22 22.27 5.34
C TYR A 50 4.53 23.68 4.83
N HIS A 51 4.19 24.01 3.57
CA HIS A 51 4.54 25.29 2.97
C HIS A 51 4.07 26.49 3.80
N GLY A 52 2.83 26.45 4.30
CA GLY A 52 2.25 27.50 5.13
C GLY A 52 2.73 27.53 6.58
N LYS A 53 3.51 26.53 7.01
CA LYS A 53 3.97 26.38 8.40
C LYS A 53 5.42 26.79 8.64
N GLN A 54 6.18 27.16 7.59
CA GLN A 54 7.62 27.45 7.70
C GLN A 54 8.45 26.26 8.22
N GLU A 55 7.96 25.04 7.99
CA GLU A 55 8.55 23.78 8.46
C GLU A 55 8.98 22.90 7.28
N ALA A 56 10.06 22.14 7.43
CA ALA A 56 10.48 21.17 6.42
C ALA A 56 9.48 19.99 6.34
N PRO A 57 9.33 19.33 5.16
CA PRO A 57 10.10 19.55 3.93
C PRO A 57 9.45 20.50 2.91
N TYR A 58 10.30 21.28 2.23
CA TYR A 58 9.92 22.17 1.11
C TYR A 58 10.32 21.65 -0.28
N THR A 59 11.10 20.57 -0.32
CA THR A 59 11.63 20.00 -1.57
C THR A 59 11.58 18.47 -1.51
N ARG A 60 11.57 17.80 -2.67
CA ARG A 60 11.69 16.34 -2.75
C ARG A 60 12.97 15.83 -2.08
N MET A 61 14.07 16.58 -2.21
CA MET A 61 15.34 16.26 -1.57
C MET A 61 15.24 16.32 -0.04
N ALA A 62 14.54 17.32 0.51
CA ALA A 62 14.32 17.42 1.95
C ALA A 62 13.48 16.24 2.46
N THR A 63 12.44 15.83 1.74
CA THR A 63 11.66 14.62 2.08
C THR A 63 12.53 13.37 2.13
N ALA A 64 13.34 13.14 1.09
CA ALA A 64 14.26 12.00 1.04
C ALA A 64 15.31 12.05 2.15
N ALA A 65 15.86 13.22 2.46
CA ALA A 65 16.83 13.41 3.54
C ALA A 65 16.22 13.09 4.90
N ILE A 66 15.00 13.56 5.20
CA ILE A 66 14.31 13.26 6.46
C ILE A 66 14.08 11.76 6.62
N ILE A 67 13.60 11.08 5.57
CA ILE A 67 13.38 9.63 5.63
C ILE A 67 14.68 8.89 5.90
N ARG A 68 15.74 9.18 5.14
CA ARG A 68 17.06 8.57 5.29
C ARG A 68 17.67 8.83 6.67
N GLU A 69 17.54 10.05 7.18
CA GLU A 69 18.05 10.43 8.51
C GLU A 69 17.34 9.62 9.61
N GLN A 70 16.01 9.55 9.59
CA GLN A 70 15.25 8.80 10.60
C GLN A 70 15.53 7.30 10.55
N LEU A 71 15.69 6.71 9.36
CA LEU A 71 16.12 5.32 9.22
C LEU A 71 17.53 5.10 9.77
N SER A 72 18.47 6.01 9.50
CA SER A 72 19.83 5.95 10.04
C SER A 72 19.85 6.02 11.58
N LEU A 73 19.01 6.88 12.16
CA LEU A 73 18.83 6.98 13.61
C LEU A 73 18.19 5.71 14.18
N ALA A 74 17.21 5.13 13.49
CA ALA A 74 16.56 3.89 13.91
C ALA A 74 17.53 2.69 13.90
N VAL A 75 18.41 2.58 12.91
CA VAL A 75 19.47 1.54 12.88
C VAL A 75 20.42 1.71 14.07
N ARG A 76 20.90 2.93 14.34
CA ARG A 76 21.77 3.18 15.52
C ARG A 76 21.06 2.86 16.83
N TYR A 77 19.81 3.27 16.95
CA TYR A 77 18.99 3.00 18.12
C TYR A 77 18.80 1.49 18.33
N MET A 78 18.54 0.75 17.25
CA MET A 78 18.46 -0.71 17.28
C MET A 78 19.75 -1.35 17.79
N GLU A 79 20.90 -0.94 17.24
CA GLU A 79 22.21 -1.45 17.67
C GLU A 79 22.48 -1.16 19.15
N ASP A 80 22.10 0.03 19.65
CA ASP A 80 22.30 0.40 21.05
C ASP A 80 21.36 -0.37 21.98
N VAL A 81 20.11 -0.62 21.57
CA VAL A 81 19.19 -1.52 22.28
C VAL A 81 19.76 -2.94 22.33
N GLU A 82 20.25 -3.48 21.21
CA GLU A 82 20.81 -4.83 21.14
C GLU A 82 22.09 -4.97 21.98
N LYS A 83 22.97 -3.97 21.99
CA LYS A 83 24.15 -3.93 22.88
C LYS A 83 23.74 -3.98 24.35
N SER A 84 22.75 -3.20 24.76
CA SER A 84 22.27 -3.19 26.16
C SER A 84 21.64 -4.53 26.59
N ILE A 85 21.14 -5.33 25.65
CA ILE A 85 20.63 -6.68 25.92
C ILE A 85 21.78 -7.69 26.04
N ALA A 86 22.83 -7.53 25.23
CA ALA A 86 23.97 -8.43 25.19
C ALA A 86 24.99 -8.19 26.32
N ASP A 87 25.13 -6.94 26.78
CA ASP A 87 26.09 -6.53 27.81
C ASP A 87 25.35 -5.92 29.03
N PRO A 88 25.34 -6.60 30.19
CA PRO A 88 24.70 -6.10 31.42
C PRO A 88 25.28 -4.79 31.96
N ASP A 89 26.50 -4.41 31.57
CA ASP A 89 27.14 -3.16 32.00
C ASP A 89 26.84 -1.98 31.06
N THR A 90 26.11 -2.22 29.95
CA THR A 90 25.68 -1.20 29.00
C THR A 90 24.24 -0.77 29.29
N ASP A 91 24.05 0.50 29.63
CA ASP A 91 22.71 1.08 29.83
C ASP A 91 21.90 1.08 28.52
N ARG A 92 20.61 0.76 28.63
CA ARG A 92 19.67 0.87 27.50
C ARG A 92 19.54 2.34 27.08
N PRO A 93 19.52 2.64 25.76
CA PRO A 93 19.27 4.01 25.29
C PRO A 93 17.91 4.53 25.77
N GLU A 94 17.80 5.85 25.91
CA GLU A 94 16.54 6.51 26.27
C GLU A 94 15.42 6.14 25.29
N PHE A 95 14.22 5.88 25.81
CA PHE A 95 13.09 5.50 24.97
C PHE A 95 12.69 6.65 24.03
N ASP A 96 12.86 6.43 22.73
CA ASP A 96 12.34 7.31 21.69
C ASP A 96 11.19 6.61 20.96
N ALA A 97 9.96 7.10 21.16
CA ALA A 97 8.76 6.50 20.60
C ALA A 97 8.76 6.41 19.07
N LYS A 98 9.44 7.33 18.36
CA LYS A 98 9.51 7.33 16.90
C LYS A 98 10.50 6.29 16.40
N LEU A 99 11.67 6.18 17.06
CA LEU A 99 12.68 5.18 16.70
C LEU A 99 12.22 3.76 17.06
N GLU A 100 11.56 3.59 18.20
CA GLU A 100 10.92 2.32 18.59
C GLU A 100 9.89 1.86 17.55
N ALA A 101 9.07 2.77 17.01
CA ALA A 101 8.11 2.44 15.95
C ALA A 101 8.75 2.06 14.60
N LEU A 102 10.02 2.43 14.37
CA LEU A 102 10.80 2.10 13.18
C LEU A 102 11.62 0.82 13.33
N LEU A 103 11.79 0.28 14.55
CA LEU A 103 12.55 -0.96 14.75
C LEU A 103 12.06 -2.14 13.89
N PRO A 104 10.74 -2.43 13.79
CA PRO A 104 10.29 -3.54 12.95
C PRO A 104 10.54 -3.28 11.44
N VAL A 105 10.67 -2.01 11.03
CA VAL A 105 11.00 -1.64 9.65
C VAL A 105 12.46 -2.01 9.33
N VAL A 106 13.39 -1.53 10.16
CA VAL A 106 14.84 -1.75 9.93
C VAL A 106 15.28 -3.19 10.22
N ARG A 107 14.45 -3.98 10.91
CA ARG A 107 14.63 -5.43 11.10
C ARG A 107 14.06 -6.28 9.95
N GLY A 108 13.35 -5.67 9.00
CA GLY A 108 12.66 -6.40 7.94
C GLY A 108 11.42 -7.19 8.41
N GLU A 109 10.90 -6.90 9.60
CA GLU A 109 9.72 -7.54 10.19
C GLU A 109 8.40 -6.90 9.71
N MET A 110 8.47 -5.66 9.21
CA MET A 110 7.33 -4.89 8.71
C MET A 110 7.71 -4.16 7.42
N GLN A 111 6.89 -4.35 6.38
CA GLN A 111 7.11 -3.71 5.09
C GLN A 111 6.89 -2.19 5.12
N VAL A 112 7.46 -1.49 4.13
CA VAL A 112 7.28 -0.05 3.91
C VAL A 112 6.44 0.20 2.67
N HIS A 113 5.37 0.98 2.84
CA HIS A 113 4.54 1.45 1.73
C HIS A 113 4.97 2.86 1.34
N PHE A 114 5.68 2.98 0.21
CA PHE A 114 6.12 4.26 -0.33
C PHE A 114 5.07 4.88 -1.24
N HIS A 115 4.48 6.00 -0.82
CA HIS A 115 3.70 6.86 -1.71
C HIS A 115 4.64 7.56 -2.68
N ALA A 116 4.58 7.20 -3.97
CA ALA A 116 5.37 7.83 -5.02
C ALA A 116 4.62 7.83 -6.36
N HIS A 117 4.65 8.97 -7.04
CA HIS A 117 3.94 9.17 -8.32
C HIS A 117 4.87 9.17 -9.52
N ARG A 118 5.86 10.08 -9.53
CA ARG A 118 6.81 10.23 -10.63
C ARG A 118 7.92 9.20 -10.58
N ARG A 119 8.50 8.91 -11.75
CA ARG A 119 9.63 8.01 -11.92
C ARG A 119 10.80 8.33 -10.99
N ASP A 120 11.16 9.60 -10.83
CA ASP A 120 12.26 10.04 -9.98
C ASP A 120 11.98 9.84 -8.49
N ASP A 121 10.75 10.10 -8.03
CA ASP A 121 10.30 9.80 -6.67
C ASP A 121 10.32 8.28 -6.40
N ILE A 122 9.84 7.46 -7.36
CA ILE A 122 9.82 5.99 -7.24
C ILE A 122 11.24 5.44 -7.07
N PHE A 123 12.17 5.81 -7.96
CA PHE A 123 13.55 5.32 -7.85
C PHE A 123 14.30 5.91 -6.65
N THR A 124 13.90 7.06 -6.13
CA THR A 124 14.45 7.56 -4.87
C THR A 124 14.01 6.71 -3.68
N ALA A 125 12.73 6.32 -3.64
CA ALA A 125 12.22 5.42 -2.63
C ALA A 125 12.92 4.04 -2.69
N ILE A 126 13.09 3.48 -3.90
CA ILE A 126 13.79 2.20 -4.11
C ILE A 126 15.25 2.28 -3.63
N ARG A 127 15.99 3.34 -3.98
CA ARG A 127 17.39 3.49 -3.51
C ARG A 127 17.47 3.55 -1.98
N ILE A 128 16.50 4.17 -1.32
CA ILE A 128 16.44 4.19 0.15
C ILE A 128 16.10 2.79 0.68
N ALA A 129 15.18 2.05 0.05
CA ALA A 129 14.91 0.68 0.45
C ALA A 129 16.16 -0.22 0.33
N GLU A 130 16.89 -0.15 -0.78
CA GLU A 130 18.12 -0.90 -0.99
C GLU A 130 19.23 -0.50 0.02
N GLU A 131 19.31 0.80 0.37
CA GLU A 131 20.30 1.32 1.32
C GLU A 131 20.10 0.76 2.74
N PHE A 132 18.87 0.46 3.14
CA PHE A 132 18.50 -0.03 4.48
C PHE A 132 17.94 -1.46 4.49
N ASP A 133 18.02 -2.19 3.38
CA ASP A 133 17.47 -3.54 3.19
C ASP A 133 15.97 -3.67 3.57
N LEU A 134 15.17 -2.70 3.14
CA LEU A 134 13.75 -2.62 3.50
C LEU A 134 12.88 -3.50 2.59
N ASP A 135 11.96 -4.27 3.19
CA ASP A 135 10.86 -4.88 2.44
C ASP A 135 9.87 -3.79 2.01
N TYR A 136 9.68 -3.57 0.70
CA TYR A 136 8.93 -2.39 0.22
C TYR A 136 7.85 -2.66 -0.82
N VAL A 137 6.89 -1.73 -0.88
CA VAL A 137 5.83 -1.65 -1.88
C VAL A 137 5.70 -0.20 -2.35
N ILE A 138 5.63 0.00 -3.67
CA ILE A 138 5.35 1.31 -4.26
C ILE A 138 3.85 1.49 -4.37
N VAL A 139 3.32 2.49 -3.69
CA VAL A 139 1.92 2.90 -3.74
C VAL A 139 1.76 4.04 -4.76
N HIS A 140 0.70 3.94 -5.56
CA HIS A 140 0.32 4.75 -6.72
C HIS A 140 1.12 4.41 -7.99
N ALA A 141 2.44 4.62 -7.98
CA ALA A 141 3.31 4.42 -9.13
C ALA A 141 2.71 5.00 -10.43
N THR A 142 2.27 6.27 -10.40
CA THR A 142 1.57 6.90 -11.52
C THR A 142 2.36 6.79 -12.83
N GLU A 143 3.67 7.02 -12.78
CA GLU A 143 4.59 6.88 -13.92
C GLU A 143 5.25 5.49 -13.99
N GLY A 144 4.77 4.50 -13.23
CA GLY A 144 5.34 3.15 -13.21
C GLY A 144 5.30 2.47 -14.57
N HIS A 145 4.22 2.68 -15.35
CA HIS A 145 4.11 2.21 -16.73
C HIS A 145 5.14 2.79 -17.70
N LEU A 146 5.79 3.91 -17.38
CA LEU A 146 6.86 4.51 -18.19
C LEU A 146 8.24 3.91 -17.89
N CYS A 147 8.36 3.10 -16.84
CA CYS A 147 9.61 2.49 -16.38
C CYS A 147 9.39 1.06 -15.85
N ALA A 148 8.41 0.35 -16.44
CA ALA A 148 7.97 -0.95 -15.91
C ALA A 148 9.09 -2.00 -15.97
N GLN A 149 9.93 -1.99 -17.01
CA GLN A 149 11.08 -2.88 -17.09
C GLN A 149 12.07 -2.60 -15.96
N GLU A 150 12.45 -1.35 -15.74
CA GLU A 150 13.37 -0.99 -14.66
C GLU A 150 12.78 -1.29 -13.27
N LEU A 151 11.47 -1.09 -13.07
CA LEU A 151 10.79 -1.47 -11.82
C LEU A 151 10.80 -2.98 -11.58
N LYS A 152 10.67 -3.77 -12.65
CA LYS A 152 10.75 -5.24 -12.58
C LYS A 152 12.16 -5.69 -12.20
N GLU A 153 13.19 -5.07 -12.75
CA GLU A 153 14.60 -5.33 -12.42
C GLU A 153 14.91 -5.03 -10.94
N CYS A 154 14.30 -3.99 -10.37
CA CYS A 154 14.38 -3.70 -8.93
C CYS A 154 13.55 -4.64 -8.05
N GLY A 155 12.77 -5.58 -8.60
CA GLY A 155 11.91 -6.47 -7.82
C GLY A 155 10.71 -5.77 -7.15
N ALA A 156 10.29 -4.60 -7.65
CA ALA A 156 9.23 -3.83 -7.01
C ALA A 156 7.88 -4.55 -7.02
N ARG A 157 7.09 -4.31 -5.97
CA ARG A 157 5.64 -4.61 -5.91
C ARG A 157 4.87 -3.29 -5.95
N VAL A 158 3.71 -3.28 -6.60
CA VAL A 158 2.97 -2.03 -6.87
C VAL A 158 1.50 -2.12 -6.45
N MET A 159 1.03 -1.08 -5.77
CA MET A 159 -0.39 -0.79 -5.56
C MET A 159 -0.79 0.40 -6.44
N SER A 160 -1.30 0.14 -7.63
CA SER A 160 -1.57 1.16 -8.65
C SER A 160 -2.96 1.78 -8.53
N GLY A 161 -3.03 3.10 -8.61
CA GLY A 161 -4.26 3.88 -8.49
C GLY A 161 -4.12 5.04 -7.50
N PRO A 162 -5.13 5.91 -7.37
CA PRO A 162 -6.36 5.93 -8.16
C PRO A 162 -6.11 6.48 -9.57
N TYR A 163 -6.81 5.97 -10.59
CA TYR A 163 -6.72 6.47 -11.98
C TYR A 163 -8.07 6.90 -12.58
N LEU A 164 -9.19 6.64 -11.89
CA LEU A 164 -10.50 7.22 -12.20
C LEU A 164 -10.70 8.51 -11.38
N CYS A 165 -9.82 9.49 -11.62
CA CYS A 165 -9.85 10.80 -10.96
C CYS A 165 -9.24 11.86 -11.87
N ASP A 166 -9.32 13.13 -11.46
CA ASP A 166 -8.62 14.21 -12.15
C ASP A 166 -7.11 14.19 -11.85
N ARG A 167 -6.33 14.86 -12.72
CA ARG A 167 -4.88 15.03 -12.56
C ARG A 167 -4.60 16.29 -11.73
N SER A 168 -5.00 16.26 -10.47
CA SER A 168 -4.99 17.41 -9.54
C SER A 168 -3.60 18.00 -9.23
N LYS A 169 -2.52 17.28 -9.52
CA LYS A 169 -1.13 17.67 -9.21
C LYS A 169 -0.21 17.48 -10.43
N PRO A 170 0.88 18.25 -10.56
CA PRO A 170 1.84 18.09 -11.65
C PRO A 170 2.40 16.66 -11.80
N GLU A 171 2.63 15.96 -10.68
CA GLU A 171 3.10 14.57 -10.68
C GLU A 171 2.07 13.55 -11.20
N LEU A 172 0.82 13.98 -11.41
CA LEU A 172 -0.25 13.16 -11.98
C LEU A 172 -0.41 13.36 -13.50
N GLN A 173 0.44 14.17 -14.14
CA GLN A 173 0.33 14.50 -15.58
C GLN A 173 0.22 13.25 -16.48
N ASN A 174 0.93 12.18 -16.13
CA ASN A 174 1.01 10.94 -16.90
C ASN A 174 0.07 9.85 -16.36
N LEU A 175 -0.90 10.19 -15.51
CA LEU A 175 -1.87 9.23 -14.98
C LEU A 175 -2.62 8.52 -16.12
N SER A 176 -2.59 7.19 -16.10
CA SER A 176 -3.22 6.34 -17.12
C SER A 176 -3.85 5.11 -16.49
N ALA A 177 -5.08 4.79 -16.91
CA ALA A 177 -5.77 3.57 -16.52
C ALA A 177 -5.17 2.30 -17.17
N ALA A 178 -4.33 2.44 -18.21
CA ALA A 178 -3.54 1.34 -18.77
C ALA A 178 -2.37 0.93 -17.88
N SER A 179 -1.96 1.80 -16.92
CA SER A 179 -0.77 1.62 -16.09
C SER A 179 -0.72 0.26 -15.36
N PRO A 180 -1.77 -0.18 -14.62
CA PRO A 180 -1.74 -1.47 -13.95
C PRO A 180 -1.55 -2.65 -14.91
N GLY A 181 -2.18 -2.61 -16.10
CA GLY A 181 -2.06 -3.67 -17.09
C GLY A 181 -0.66 -3.77 -17.70
N ILE A 182 -0.02 -2.62 -17.98
CA ILE A 182 1.37 -2.56 -18.48
C ILE A 182 2.32 -3.16 -17.44
N MET A 183 2.22 -2.74 -16.17
CA MET A 183 3.10 -3.25 -15.11
C MET A 183 2.87 -4.75 -14.85
N ALA A 184 1.62 -5.21 -14.82
CA ALA A 184 1.30 -6.62 -14.64
C ALA A 184 1.88 -7.49 -15.78
N LYS A 185 1.82 -7.01 -17.03
CA LYS A 185 2.36 -7.70 -18.20
C LYS A 185 3.89 -7.86 -18.15
N GLU A 186 4.60 -6.90 -17.58
CA GLU A 186 6.04 -7.01 -17.30
C GLU A 186 6.36 -7.94 -16.10
N GLY A 187 5.34 -8.57 -15.51
CA GLY A 187 5.49 -9.52 -14.41
C GLY A 187 5.67 -8.85 -13.04
N ILE A 188 5.31 -7.58 -12.90
CA ILE A 188 5.27 -6.88 -11.59
C ILE A 188 3.99 -7.30 -10.87
N LYS A 189 4.10 -7.69 -9.60
CA LYS A 189 2.91 -7.89 -8.74
C LYS A 189 2.21 -6.55 -8.58
N THR A 190 1.09 -6.39 -9.28
CA THR A 190 0.37 -5.12 -9.40
C THR A 190 -1.05 -5.27 -8.88
N ALA A 191 -1.33 -4.68 -7.72
CA ALA A 191 -2.68 -4.53 -7.19
C ALA A 191 -3.31 -3.23 -7.70
N ILE A 192 -4.64 -3.20 -7.77
CA ILE A 192 -5.40 -1.98 -8.08
C ILE A 192 -5.99 -1.43 -6.78
N ILE A 193 -5.84 -0.13 -6.54
CA ILE A 193 -6.34 0.57 -5.36
C ILE A 193 -7.25 1.75 -5.73
N THR A 194 -8.18 2.09 -4.83
CA THR A 194 -9.06 3.27 -4.97
C THR A 194 -8.55 4.49 -4.23
N ASP A 195 -7.58 4.31 -3.33
CA ASP A 195 -7.08 5.35 -2.42
C ASP A 195 -8.24 6.07 -1.70
N HIS A 196 -9.17 5.28 -1.15
CA HIS A 196 -10.35 5.82 -0.48
C HIS A 196 -9.94 6.89 0.56
N PRO A 197 -10.51 8.10 0.52
CA PRO A 197 -11.77 8.47 -0.14
C PRO A 197 -11.67 9.04 -1.57
N VAL A 198 -10.51 9.08 -2.23
CA VAL A 198 -10.38 9.65 -3.60
C VAL A 198 -11.36 8.99 -4.57
N ILE A 199 -11.34 7.66 -4.64
CA ILE A 199 -12.43 6.88 -5.22
C ILE A 199 -13.09 6.09 -4.07
N PRO A 200 -14.42 6.19 -3.89
CA PRO A 200 -15.14 5.38 -2.92
C PRO A 200 -14.86 3.88 -3.11
N ILE A 201 -14.57 3.16 -2.02
CA ILE A 201 -14.06 1.77 -2.08
C ILE A 201 -15.01 0.80 -2.80
N GLN A 202 -16.32 1.08 -2.78
CA GLN A 202 -17.34 0.31 -3.51
C GLN A 202 -17.14 0.29 -5.04
N TYR A 203 -16.37 1.23 -5.59
CA TYR A 203 -16.05 1.30 -7.03
C TYR A 203 -14.73 0.62 -7.40
N LEU A 204 -14.11 -0.16 -6.49
CA LEU A 204 -12.91 -0.95 -6.81
C LEU A 204 -13.10 -1.88 -8.03
N PRO A 205 -14.22 -2.62 -8.18
CA PRO A 205 -14.45 -3.45 -9.37
C PRO A 205 -14.54 -2.61 -10.65
N LEU A 206 -15.11 -1.39 -10.58
CA LEU A 206 -15.17 -0.47 -11.71
C LEU A 206 -13.78 0.01 -12.14
N CYS A 207 -12.86 0.23 -11.19
CA CYS A 207 -11.47 0.55 -11.50
C CYS A 207 -10.80 -0.62 -12.24
N ALA A 208 -11.02 -1.86 -11.78
CA ALA A 208 -10.48 -3.05 -12.45
C ALA A 208 -11.07 -3.25 -13.85
N GLY A 209 -12.38 -3.08 -14.03
CA GLY A 209 -13.01 -3.09 -15.35
C GLY A 209 -12.48 -2.00 -16.29
N LEU A 210 -12.20 -0.82 -15.76
CA LEU A 210 -11.55 0.25 -16.51
C LEU A 210 -10.13 -0.14 -16.96
N ALA A 211 -9.35 -0.85 -16.14
CA ALA A 211 -8.04 -1.34 -16.56
C ALA A 211 -8.15 -2.40 -17.68
N VAL A 212 -9.17 -3.28 -17.62
CA VAL A 212 -9.46 -4.25 -18.70
C VAL A 212 -9.78 -3.53 -20.01
N ARG A 213 -10.61 -2.47 -19.95
CA ARG A 213 -10.92 -1.63 -21.12
C ARG A 213 -9.66 -1.05 -21.78
N GLU A 214 -8.64 -0.72 -20.98
CA GLU A 214 -7.37 -0.18 -21.44
C GLU A 214 -6.31 -1.24 -21.78
N GLY A 215 -6.68 -2.53 -21.77
CA GLY A 215 -5.84 -3.63 -22.27
C GLY A 215 -5.20 -4.54 -21.21
N MET A 216 -5.59 -4.43 -19.93
CA MET A 216 -5.25 -5.43 -18.92
C MET A 216 -6.01 -6.74 -19.19
N ASP A 217 -5.36 -7.90 -19.00
CA ASP A 217 -6.07 -9.18 -19.05
C ASP A 217 -7.17 -9.23 -17.98
N TYR A 218 -8.32 -9.80 -18.34
CA TYR A 218 -9.49 -9.88 -17.47
C TYR A 218 -9.20 -10.66 -16.17
N THR A 219 -8.49 -11.79 -16.29
CA THR A 219 -8.13 -12.63 -15.14
C THR A 219 -7.14 -11.89 -14.25
N ASP A 220 -6.15 -11.21 -14.85
CA ASP A 220 -5.21 -10.40 -14.08
C ASP A 220 -5.90 -9.23 -13.37
N ALA A 221 -6.92 -8.61 -13.97
CA ALA A 221 -7.68 -7.55 -13.32
C ALA A 221 -8.45 -8.05 -12.10
N LEU A 222 -9.07 -9.24 -12.17
CA LEU A 222 -9.68 -9.89 -11.00
C LEU A 222 -8.63 -10.22 -9.93
N ARG A 223 -7.48 -10.76 -10.34
CA ARG A 223 -6.35 -11.06 -9.44
C ARG A 223 -5.83 -9.80 -8.76
N ALA A 224 -5.75 -8.68 -9.46
CA ALA A 224 -5.27 -7.38 -8.99
C ALA A 224 -6.14 -6.75 -7.88
N ILE A 225 -7.38 -7.22 -7.71
CA ILE A 225 -8.29 -6.79 -6.63
C ILE A 225 -8.59 -7.91 -5.63
N THR A 226 -7.91 -9.07 -5.72
CA THR A 226 -8.13 -10.23 -4.85
C THR A 226 -6.80 -10.82 -4.35
N ILE A 227 -6.21 -11.77 -5.06
CA ILE A 227 -5.05 -12.53 -4.60
C ILE A 227 -3.74 -11.71 -4.64
N VAL A 228 -3.57 -10.84 -5.63
CA VAL A 228 -2.34 -10.04 -5.76
C VAL A 228 -2.15 -9.08 -4.59
N PRO A 229 -3.15 -8.28 -4.15
CA PRO A 229 -2.98 -7.48 -2.95
C PRO A 229 -2.75 -8.34 -1.70
N ALA A 230 -3.41 -9.52 -1.57
CA ALA A 230 -3.17 -10.41 -0.45
C ALA A 230 -1.72 -10.93 -0.42
N GLU A 231 -1.15 -11.30 -1.58
CA GLU A 231 0.24 -11.74 -1.71
C GLU A 231 1.25 -10.61 -1.46
N ILE A 232 0.94 -9.37 -1.89
CA ILE A 232 1.79 -8.21 -1.62
C ILE A 232 1.83 -7.95 -0.10
N LEU A 233 0.68 -8.09 0.56
CA LEU A 233 0.50 -7.82 1.98
C LEU A 233 0.90 -8.98 2.91
N GLY A 234 1.24 -10.15 2.37
CA GLY A 234 1.60 -11.33 3.18
C GLY A 234 0.43 -11.93 3.97
N VAL A 235 -0.80 -11.81 3.45
CA VAL A 235 -2.03 -12.37 4.06
C VAL A 235 -2.76 -13.31 3.10
N ASP A 236 -2.06 -13.80 2.07
CA ASP A 236 -2.60 -14.73 1.09
C ASP A 236 -2.72 -16.16 1.61
N ASP A 237 -2.30 -16.47 2.82
CA ASP A 237 -2.68 -17.69 3.52
C ASP A 237 -4.12 -17.63 4.03
N MET A 238 -4.63 -16.43 4.36
CA MET A 238 -5.98 -16.22 4.90
C MET A 238 -7.00 -15.79 3.84
N VAL A 239 -6.65 -14.89 2.91
CA VAL A 239 -7.64 -14.25 2.01
C VAL A 239 -7.22 -14.26 0.54
N GLY A 240 -8.04 -13.65 -0.32
CA GLY A 240 -7.70 -13.34 -1.72
C GLY A 240 -7.98 -14.46 -2.74
N SER A 241 -8.35 -15.68 -2.32
CA SER A 241 -8.75 -16.74 -3.26
C SER A 241 -9.69 -17.76 -2.64
N LEU A 242 -10.51 -18.45 -3.46
CA LEU A 242 -11.34 -19.57 -3.02
C LEU A 242 -10.52 -20.87 -2.98
N LYS A 243 -9.89 -21.16 -1.85
CA LYS A 243 -9.11 -22.38 -1.59
C LYS A 243 -9.43 -22.93 -0.20
N VAL A 244 -9.35 -24.25 -0.04
CA VAL A 244 -9.51 -24.91 1.26
C VAL A 244 -8.46 -24.37 2.24
N GLY A 245 -8.88 -24.06 3.46
CA GLY A 245 -8.03 -23.53 4.53
C GLY A 245 -8.01 -22.00 4.65
N LYS A 246 -8.55 -21.29 3.66
CA LYS A 246 -8.71 -19.83 3.69
C LYS A 246 -10.02 -19.39 4.32
N ASP A 247 -10.09 -18.12 4.72
CA ASP A 247 -11.31 -17.50 5.20
C ASP A 247 -12.39 -17.55 4.12
N ALA A 248 -13.63 -17.84 4.54
CA ALA A 248 -14.78 -17.89 3.66
C ALA A 248 -15.30 -16.47 3.32
N ASP A 249 -14.42 -15.70 2.67
CA ASP A 249 -14.62 -14.34 2.18
C ASP A 249 -14.93 -14.38 0.67
N PHE A 250 -16.18 -14.15 0.30
CA PHE A 250 -16.58 -14.17 -1.10
C PHE A 250 -17.82 -13.33 -1.38
N SER A 251 -18.01 -13.01 -2.65
CA SER A 251 -19.19 -12.30 -3.14
C SER A 251 -19.80 -13.07 -4.30
N VAL A 252 -21.12 -13.16 -4.33
CA VAL A 252 -21.89 -13.79 -5.40
C VAL A 252 -22.45 -12.70 -6.30
N TRP A 253 -22.35 -12.90 -7.61
CA TRP A 253 -22.77 -11.91 -8.62
C TRP A 253 -23.64 -12.59 -9.67
N SER A 254 -24.68 -11.90 -10.15
CA SER A 254 -25.50 -12.33 -11.29
C SER A 254 -24.84 -12.00 -12.64
N ASP A 255 -23.99 -10.99 -12.65
CA ASP A 255 -23.33 -10.41 -13.82
C ASP A 255 -21.82 -10.39 -13.61
N ASP A 256 -21.07 -10.05 -14.68
CA ASP A 256 -19.63 -9.83 -14.57
C ASP A 256 -19.32 -8.68 -13.60
N PRO A 257 -18.60 -8.93 -12.49
CA PRO A 257 -18.35 -7.95 -11.44
C PRO A 257 -17.54 -6.73 -11.91
N LEU A 258 -16.85 -6.83 -13.05
CA LEU A 258 -16.03 -5.73 -13.59
C LEU A 258 -16.83 -4.75 -14.47
N THR A 259 -18.15 -4.94 -14.60
CA THR A 259 -19.01 -4.08 -15.42
C THR A 259 -19.72 -3.00 -14.59
N LEU A 260 -20.09 -1.90 -15.24
CA LEU A 260 -20.73 -0.75 -14.59
C LEU A 260 -22.08 -1.09 -13.92
N CYS A 261 -22.85 -2.00 -14.53
CA CYS A 261 -24.20 -2.33 -14.06
C CYS A 261 -24.21 -3.42 -12.97
N ALA A 262 -23.10 -4.11 -12.78
CA ALA A 262 -23.03 -5.23 -11.85
C ALA A 262 -23.14 -4.75 -10.40
N LYS A 263 -23.89 -5.53 -9.61
CA LYS A 263 -23.98 -5.40 -8.16
C LYS A 263 -23.83 -6.79 -7.54
N PRO A 264 -23.23 -6.92 -6.36
CA PRO A 264 -23.20 -8.20 -5.67
C PRO A 264 -24.63 -8.60 -5.29
N GLU A 265 -24.96 -9.87 -5.45
CA GLU A 265 -26.20 -10.46 -4.93
C GLU A 265 -26.06 -10.78 -3.44
N MET A 266 -24.90 -11.31 -3.04
CA MET A 266 -24.58 -11.64 -1.65
C MET A 266 -23.10 -11.40 -1.37
N VAL A 267 -22.76 -11.05 -0.13
CA VAL A 267 -21.37 -10.98 0.35
C VAL A 267 -21.26 -11.75 1.65
N PHE A 268 -20.21 -12.57 1.74
CA PHE A 268 -19.85 -13.36 2.90
C PHE A 268 -18.46 -12.92 3.40
N VAL A 269 -18.32 -12.82 4.72
CA VAL A 269 -17.05 -12.58 5.41
C VAL A 269 -16.96 -13.56 6.56
N ASP A 270 -15.86 -14.30 6.67
CA ASP A 270 -15.67 -15.38 7.63
C ASP A 270 -16.83 -16.39 7.65
N GLY A 271 -17.40 -16.68 6.47
CA GLY A 271 -18.52 -17.61 6.30
C GLY A 271 -19.89 -17.06 6.73
N LYS A 272 -19.96 -15.81 7.20
CA LYS A 272 -21.22 -15.15 7.58
C LYS A 272 -21.67 -14.23 6.47
N GLN A 273 -22.96 -14.29 6.13
CA GLN A 273 -23.55 -13.34 5.19
C GLN A 273 -23.62 -11.95 5.83
N VAL A 274 -23.00 -10.97 5.20
CA VAL A 274 -22.97 -9.57 5.66
C VAL A 274 -23.74 -8.62 4.74
N TYR A 275 -24.11 -9.09 3.55
CA TYR A 275 -24.90 -8.35 2.57
C TYR A 275 -25.80 -9.30 1.78
N SER A 276 -27.01 -8.85 1.48
CA SER A 276 -27.98 -9.51 0.61
C SER A 276 -28.75 -8.46 -0.18
N ARG A 277 -28.69 -8.51 -1.52
CA ARG A 277 -29.41 -7.56 -2.37
C ARG A 277 -30.93 -7.68 -2.24
N ALA A 278 -31.43 -8.87 -1.91
CA ALA A 278 -32.85 -9.09 -1.67
C ALA A 278 -33.36 -8.39 -0.39
N GLU A 279 -32.45 -8.06 0.53
CA GLU A 279 -32.77 -7.49 1.84
C GLU A 279 -32.45 -5.98 1.95
N GLY A 280 -31.72 -5.41 0.97
CA GLY A 280 -31.44 -3.98 0.83
C GLY A 280 -29.99 -3.66 0.49
#